data_AF-A0A8T2ZY37-F1
#
_entry.id   AF-A0A8T2ZY37-F1
#
_cell.length_a   1.000
_cell.length_b   1.000
_cell.length_c   1.000
_cell.angle_alpha   90.00
_cell.angle_beta   90.00
_cell.angle_gamma   90.00
#
_symmetry.space_group_name_H-M   'P 1'
#
loop_
_entity.id
_entity.type
_entity.pdbx_description
1 polymer ?
#
loop_
_entity_poly.entity_id
_entity_poly.type
_entity_poly.pdbx_seq_one_letter_code
_entity_poly.pdbx_strand_id
1 'polypeptide(L)'
;MKSMEAKPLLFLFLSNPSKSITISPFSHQLFALFSSSIDIPKRDTNMEVVTTLTQEEVTKINLLIPRLCLLNHLTTAIQLITTSLLANPPPKSLSFSILTHSLTSQPDMTKPMSLLTILRHTPQAHSHLSPINTMLITSYIKKKRPKEALKVYNWMLRPGSPCKVEKIVFCVLVNGLCEIGWVLEGLKVLKDMVSVGFLPIGGLKERVYRSLLSEARVKEAVELDKALCDCFEDVSGEGGKKVIDLLDSLIRNWSE
;
A
#
# COMPACT_ATOMS: atom_id res chain seq x y z
N MET A 1 -41.22 23.72 -7.43
CA MET A 1 -40.51 24.55 -8.41
C MET A 1 -39.72 25.63 -7.67
N LYS A 2 -38.42 25.75 -8.01
CA LYS A 2 -37.42 26.77 -7.60
C LYS A 2 -36.94 26.70 -6.13
N SER A 3 -35.75 26.15 -5.84
CA SER A 3 -34.37 26.62 -6.10
C SER A 3 -33.96 27.84 -5.27
N MET A 4 -33.01 27.63 -4.35
CA MET A 4 -31.66 28.23 -4.32
C MET A 4 -31.57 29.70 -3.93
N GLU A 5 -30.72 29.96 -2.91
CA GLU A 5 -29.64 30.97 -2.84
C GLU A 5 -29.41 31.31 -1.35
N ALA A 6 -28.41 30.72 -0.68
CA ALA A 6 -27.00 31.14 -0.70
C ALA A 6 -26.85 32.67 -0.61
N LYS A 7 -26.67 33.18 0.62
CA LYS A 7 -26.21 34.56 0.84
C LYS A 7 -24.70 34.59 1.14
N PRO A 8 -23.95 35.50 0.48
CA PRO A 8 -22.49 35.55 0.53
C PRO A 8 -22.00 36.45 1.66
N LEU A 9 -20.79 36.22 2.16
CA LEU A 9 -19.98 37.27 2.78
C LEU A 9 -18.52 37.08 2.36
N LEU A 10 -18.16 37.83 1.32
CA LEU A 10 -16.78 38.08 0.93
C LEU A 10 -16.59 39.60 0.86
N PHE A 11 -15.40 40.03 1.30
CA PHE A 11 -14.76 41.34 1.14
C PHE A 11 -15.21 42.46 2.11
N LEU A 12 -14.36 43.31 2.67
CA LEU A 12 -12.92 43.60 2.62
C LEU A 12 -12.64 44.53 3.82
N PHE A 13 -11.44 44.51 4.41
CA PHE A 13 -10.72 45.76 4.70
C PHE A 13 -9.22 45.50 4.93
N LEU A 14 -8.46 45.84 3.90
CA LEU A 14 -7.16 46.51 3.85
C LEU A 14 -5.99 46.03 4.73
N SER A 15 -4.99 45.52 4.00
CA SER A 15 -3.59 45.96 4.05
C SER A 15 -3.28 47.22 4.89
N ASN A 16 -2.40 47.07 5.88
CA ASN A 16 -1.16 47.86 5.90
C ASN A 16 -0.03 47.12 6.66
N PRO A 17 1.25 47.28 6.23
CA PRO A 17 2.37 46.45 6.59
C PRO A 17 3.23 47.11 7.68
N SER A 18 3.29 46.52 8.87
CA SER A 18 4.37 46.73 9.83
C SER A 18 4.04 45.98 11.11
N LYS A 19 4.41 44.70 11.14
CA LYS A 19 4.70 43.91 12.35
C LYS A 19 5.30 42.62 11.85
N SER A 20 6.63 42.58 11.85
CA SER A 20 7.44 41.39 11.66
C SER A 20 7.00 40.33 12.67
N ILE A 21 6.21 39.37 12.21
CA ILE A 21 5.99 38.13 12.94
C ILE A 21 7.29 37.35 12.80
N THR A 22 8.09 37.41 13.87
CA THR A 22 9.32 36.66 14.05
C THR A 22 9.00 35.17 14.00
N ILE A 23 9.20 34.57 12.83
CA ILE A 23 9.30 33.13 12.65
C ILE A 23 10.57 32.71 13.38
N SER A 24 10.43 32.03 14.52
CA SER A 24 11.56 31.42 15.20
C SER A 24 12.17 30.35 14.27
N PRO A 25 13.52 30.27 14.17
CA PRO A 25 14.17 29.42 13.20
C PRO A 25 14.20 27.98 13.74
N PHE A 26 13.09 27.26 13.59
CA PHE A 26 13.04 25.81 13.79
C PHE A 26 13.67 25.11 12.58
N SER A 27 14.95 25.36 12.34
CA SER A 27 15.73 24.77 11.25
C SER A 27 17.21 24.52 11.59
N HIS A 28 17.64 24.72 12.84
CA HIS A 28 19.06 24.57 13.22
C HIS A 28 19.46 23.26 13.91
N GLN A 29 18.54 22.34 14.23
CA GLN A 29 18.93 20.99 14.72
C GLN A 29 19.04 19.94 13.61
N LEU A 30 18.46 20.15 12.42
CA LEU A 30 18.56 19.20 11.30
C LEU A 30 19.67 19.54 10.29
N PHE A 31 20.18 20.78 10.28
CA PHE A 31 21.20 21.22 9.31
C PHE A 31 22.63 21.32 9.89
N ALA A 32 22.80 21.30 11.22
CA ALA A 32 24.12 21.40 11.88
C ALA A 32 25.03 20.17 11.71
N LEU A 33 24.65 19.20 10.86
CA LEU A 33 25.54 18.11 10.42
C LEU A 33 26.27 18.42 9.10
N PHE A 34 25.97 19.56 8.44
CA PHE A 34 26.64 19.96 7.21
C PHE A 34 27.33 21.33 7.38
N SER A 35 28.65 21.28 7.49
CA SER A 35 29.63 22.39 7.43
C SER A 35 29.74 23.32 8.64
N SER A 36 30.70 23.06 9.53
CA SER A 36 31.91 23.90 9.67
C SER A 36 32.88 23.29 10.68
N SER A 37 34.16 23.50 10.39
CA SER A 37 35.36 22.86 10.89
C SER A 37 35.55 22.87 12.40
N ILE A 38 35.89 21.72 12.96
CA ILE A 38 36.64 21.58 14.21
C ILE A 38 37.80 20.63 13.93
N ASP A 39 38.96 21.01 14.45
CA ASP A 39 40.28 20.38 14.29
C ASP A 39 40.28 18.85 14.35
N ILE A 40 41.18 18.27 13.57
CA ILE A 40 41.43 16.82 13.47
C ILE A 40 42.29 16.38 14.66
N PRO A 41 41.77 15.53 15.57
CA PRO A 41 42.57 14.50 16.19
C PRO A 41 42.25 13.15 15.54
N LYS A 42 43.27 12.28 15.55
CA LYS A 42 43.41 11.08 14.74
C LYS A 42 42.27 10.07 14.94
N ARG A 43 41.96 9.37 13.84
CA ARG A 43 41.06 8.21 13.72
C ARG A 43 41.17 7.26 14.90
N ASP A 44 40.02 6.97 15.51
CA ASP A 44 39.69 5.65 16.05
C ASP A 44 38.33 5.20 15.51
N THR A 45 38.21 3.89 15.35
CA THR A 45 37.28 3.12 14.53
C THR A 45 35.83 3.06 15.06
N ASN A 46 34.87 3.01 14.13
CA ASN A 46 33.50 2.48 14.25
C ASN A 46 32.65 2.93 15.45
N MET A 47 31.82 3.94 15.23
CA MET A 47 30.62 4.15 16.06
C MET A 47 29.42 4.36 15.13
N GLU A 48 28.65 3.30 14.87
CA GLU A 48 27.30 3.45 14.32
C GLU A 48 26.52 4.32 15.32
N VAL A 49 26.18 5.56 14.93
CA VAL A 49 25.28 6.39 15.73
C VAL A 49 23.91 5.76 15.65
N VAL A 50 23.59 4.94 16.66
CA VAL A 50 22.27 4.37 16.85
C VAL A 50 21.32 5.52 17.21
N THR A 51 20.61 6.03 16.22
CA THR A 51 19.60 7.07 16.41
C THR A 51 18.32 6.43 16.94
N THR A 52 18.09 6.57 18.24
CA THR A 52 16.82 6.20 18.89
C THR A 52 15.85 7.36 18.77
N LEU A 53 14.66 7.14 18.17
CA LEU A 53 13.59 8.14 18.18
C LEU A 53 12.81 8.09 19.49
N THR A 54 12.61 9.24 20.11
CA THR A 54 11.75 9.39 21.29
C THR A 54 10.27 9.29 20.89
N GLN A 55 9.42 8.93 21.85
CA GLN A 55 7.97 8.87 21.63
C GLN A 55 7.37 10.23 21.21
N GLU A 56 7.93 11.33 21.71
CA GLU A 56 7.49 12.69 21.35
C GLU A 56 7.81 12.99 19.88
N GLU A 57 9.00 12.63 19.39
CA GLU A 57 9.40 12.80 18.00
C GLU A 57 8.52 11.96 17.06
N VAL A 58 8.25 10.70 17.39
CA VAL A 58 7.32 9.85 16.62
C VAL A 58 5.92 10.46 16.56
N THR A 59 5.46 11.06 17.66
CA THR A 59 4.16 11.76 17.71
C THR A 59 4.17 12.98 16.80
N LYS A 60 5.22 13.81 16.84
CA LYS A 60 5.38 14.96 15.94
C LYS A 60 5.40 14.52 14.47
N ILE A 61 6.14 13.47 14.14
CA ILE A 61 6.19 12.90 12.79
C ILE A 61 4.79 12.47 12.32
N ASN A 62 4.05 11.74 13.16
CA ASN A 62 2.68 11.31 12.86
C ASN A 62 1.70 12.47 12.66
N LEU A 63 1.94 13.63 13.28
CA LEU A 63 1.16 14.86 13.05
C LEU A 63 1.59 15.60 11.77
N LEU A 64 2.86 15.50 11.38
CA LEU A 64 3.41 16.19 10.20
C LEU A 64 3.11 15.46 8.89
N ILE A 65 3.18 14.13 8.86
CA ILE A 65 2.95 13.33 7.64
C ILE A 65 1.60 13.69 6.97
N PRO A 66 0.46 13.73 7.70
CA PRO A 66 -0.82 14.11 7.12
C PRO A 66 -0.81 15.50 6.50
N ARG A 67 -0.20 16.48 7.17
CA ARG A 67 -0.13 17.87 6.69
C ARG A 67 0.68 17.97 5.40
N LEU A 68 1.84 17.30 5.34
CA LEU A 68 2.66 17.23 4.13
C LEU A 68 1.89 16.59 2.96
N CYS A 69 1.13 15.53 3.24
CA CYS A 69 0.30 14.86 2.23
C CYS A 69 -0.82 15.76 1.70
N LEU A 70 -1.53 16.47 2.59
CA LEU A 70 -2.60 17.40 2.21
C LEU A 70 -2.09 18.58 1.37
N LEU A 71 -0.85 19.04 1.62
CA LEU A 71 -0.18 20.06 0.82
C LEU A 71 0.52 19.49 -0.43
N ASN A 72 0.34 18.21 -0.73
CA ASN A 72 0.96 17.49 -1.85
C ASN A 72 2.51 17.48 -1.84
N HIS A 73 3.13 17.73 -0.68
CA HIS A 73 4.59 17.63 -0.46
C HIS A 73 5.01 16.17 -0.24
N LEU A 74 4.64 15.29 -1.18
CA LEU A 74 4.77 13.84 -1.03
C LEU A 74 6.22 13.35 -1.00
N THR A 75 7.13 14.02 -1.72
CA THR A 75 8.56 13.67 -1.70
C THR A 75 9.14 13.86 -0.29
N THR A 76 8.85 15.00 0.34
CA THR A 76 9.25 15.28 1.72
C THR A 76 8.60 14.32 2.71
N ALA A 77 7.32 13.97 2.51
CA ALA A 77 6.64 12.98 3.34
C ALA A 77 7.28 11.59 3.24
N ILE A 78 7.63 11.14 2.03
CA ILE A 78 8.37 9.88 1.80
C ILE A 78 9.74 9.93 2.47
N GLN A 79 10.49 11.02 2.30
CA GLN A 79 11.79 11.20 2.93
C GLN A 79 11.67 11.11 4.45
N LEU A 80 10.75 11.87 5.06
CA LEU A 80 10.54 11.86 6.51
C LEU A 80 10.22 10.46 7.03
N ILE A 81 9.35 9.70 6.34
CA ILE A 81 8.99 8.34 6.74
C ILE A 81 10.19 7.40 6.61
N THR A 82 10.86 7.41 5.46
CA THR A 82 11.99 6.52 5.20
C THR A 82 13.15 6.79 6.16
N THR A 83 13.44 8.06 6.47
CA THR A 83 14.43 8.41 7.49
C THR A 83 14.00 7.99 8.89
N SER A 84 12.71 8.12 9.24
CA SER A 84 12.21 7.68 10.54
C SER A 84 12.32 6.17 10.74
N LEU A 85 12.18 5.39 9.66
CA LEU A 85 12.30 3.94 9.67
C LEU A 85 13.75 3.44 9.73
N LEU A 86 14.75 4.31 9.58
CA LEU A 86 16.16 3.99 9.81
C LEU A 86 16.53 4.01 11.30
N ALA A 87 15.67 4.55 12.17
CA ALA A 87 15.89 4.52 13.61
C ALA A 87 15.98 3.08 14.12
N ASN A 88 16.75 2.88 15.20
CA ASN A 88 16.92 1.57 15.80
C ASN A 88 16.49 1.61 17.29
N PRO A 89 15.33 1.03 17.65
CA PRO A 89 14.42 0.26 16.81
C PRO A 89 13.53 1.14 15.90
N PRO A 90 13.04 0.60 14.77
CA PRO A 90 12.11 1.30 13.90
C PRO A 90 10.78 1.60 14.62
N PRO A 91 10.17 2.78 14.39
CA PRO A 91 8.98 3.20 15.12
C PRO A 91 7.76 2.36 14.73
N LYS A 92 7.21 1.61 15.70
CA LYS A 92 6.06 0.72 15.49
C LYS A 92 4.74 1.45 15.20
N SER A 93 4.58 2.68 15.69
CA SER A 93 3.32 3.44 15.65
C SER A 93 3.20 4.43 14.49
N LEU A 94 4.07 4.33 13.47
CA LEU A 94 4.04 5.23 12.32
C LEU A 94 2.79 4.96 11.46
N SER A 95 2.00 6.00 11.19
CA SER A 95 0.79 5.89 10.37
C SER A 95 1.07 6.14 8.89
N PHE A 96 0.69 5.17 8.04
CA PHE A 96 0.86 5.25 6.58
C PHE A 96 -0.45 5.53 5.83
N SER A 97 -1.60 5.63 6.51
CA SER A 97 -2.93 5.65 5.87
C SER A 97 -3.11 6.85 4.95
N ILE A 98 -2.78 8.04 5.45
CA ILE A 98 -2.93 9.28 4.69
C ILE A 98 -1.87 9.37 3.59
N LEU A 99 -0.64 8.91 3.85
CA LEU A 99 0.41 8.83 2.82
C LEU A 99 -0.02 7.91 1.68
N THR A 100 -0.36 6.65 1.97
CA THR A 100 -0.76 5.67 0.95
C THR A 100 -1.97 6.15 0.17
N HIS A 101 -2.99 6.73 0.84
CA HIS A 101 -4.12 7.34 0.15
C HIS A 101 -3.69 8.47 -0.81
N SER A 102 -2.79 9.35 -0.37
CA SER A 102 -2.33 10.49 -1.18
C SER A 102 -1.43 10.05 -2.33
N LEU A 103 -0.59 9.05 -2.11
CA LEU A 103 0.25 8.41 -3.15
C LEU A 103 -0.60 7.76 -4.23
N THR A 104 -1.65 7.02 -3.87
CA THR A 104 -2.53 6.38 -4.84
C THR A 104 -3.49 7.36 -5.54
N SER A 105 -3.60 8.60 -5.06
CA SER A 105 -4.31 9.70 -5.75
C SER A 105 -3.47 10.35 -6.84
N GLN A 106 -2.15 10.12 -6.88
CA GLN A 106 -1.30 10.66 -7.93
C GLN A 106 -1.59 9.97 -9.27
N PRO A 107 -1.47 10.67 -10.41
CA PRO A 107 -1.75 10.09 -11.71
C PRO A 107 -0.79 8.95 -12.06
N ASP A 108 0.49 9.08 -11.66
CA ASP A 108 1.53 8.08 -11.93
C ASP A 108 1.92 7.25 -10.70
N MET A 109 2.72 6.21 -10.95
CA MET A 109 3.23 5.27 -9.94
C MET A 109 4.63 5.62 -9.43
N THR A 110 5.22 6.76 -9.84
CA THR A 110 6.63 7.09 -9.60
C THR A 110 6.93 7.15 -8.10
N LYS A 111 6.13 7.94 -7.35
CA LYS A 111 6.29 8.10 -5.90
C LYS A 111 6.01 6.79 -5.13
N PRO A 112 4.88 6.09 -5.32
CA PRO A 112 4.66 4.78 -4.69
C PRO A 112 5.80 3.79 -4.96
N MET A 113 6.24 3.64 -6.21
CA MET A 113 7.30 2.68 -6.55
C MET A 113 8.67 3.10 -6.02
N SER A 114 8.96 4.40 -5.94
CA SER A 114 10.17 4.90 -5.29
C SER A 114 10.20 4.55 -3.80
N LEU A 115 9.08 4.75 -3.09
CA LEU A 115 8.95 4.37 -1.68
C LEU A 115 9.20 2.87 -1.49
N LEU A 116 8.53 2.02 -2.28
CA LEU A 116 8.72 0.56 -2.18
C LEU A 116 10.16 0.15 -2.47
N THR A 117 10.80 0.78 -3.46
CA THR A 117 12.19 0.49 -3.81
C THR A 117 13.15 0.86 -2.68
N ILE A 118 12.95 2.02 -2.04
CA ILE A 118 13.74 2.45 -0.87
C ILE A 118 13.54 1.44 0.26
N LEU A 119 12.31 1.15 0.65
CA LEU A 119 11.99 0.27 1.78
C LEU A 119 12.50 -1.17 1.59
N ARG A 120 12.50 -1.68 0.36
CA ARG A 120 13.07 -3.00 0.05
C ARG A 120 14.56 -3.09 0.38
N HIS A 121 15.29 -2.01 0.15
CA HIS A 121 16.73 -1.92 0.40
C HIS A 121 17.07 -1.44 1.82
N THR A 122 16.08 -1.33 2.70
CA THR A 122 16.25 -0.92 4.10
C THR A 122 15.79 -2.05 5.02
N PRO A 123 16.72 -2.93 5.50
CA PRO A 123 16.38 -4.08 6.33
C PRO A 123 15.58 -3.73 7.59
N GLN A 124 15.92 -2.61 8.25
CA GLN A 124 15.22 -2.14 9.45
C GLN A 124 13.73 -1.85 9.19
N ALA A 125 13.36 -1.52 7.95
CA ALA A 125 12.01 -1.16 7.57
C ALA A 125 11.17 -2.33 7.05
N HIS A 126 11.74 -3.54 6.95
CA HIS A 126 11.05 -4.69 6.32
C HIS A 126 9.75 -5.08 7.01
N SER A 127 9.65 -4.89 8.33
CA SER A 127 8.41 -5.11 9.09
C SER A 127 7.23 -4.23 8.63
N HIS A 128 7.50 -3.09 7.99
CA HIS A 128 6.49 -2.15 7.52
C HIS A 128 6.11 -2.36 6.04
N LEU A 129 6.82 -3.20 5.29
CA LEU A 129 6.54 -3.42 3.87
C LEU A 129 5.18 -4.08 3.64
N SER A 130 4.87 -5.16 4.37
CA SER A 130 3.59 -5.86 4.21
C SER A 130 2.36 -4.96 4.43
N PRO A 131 2.25 -4.19 5.55
CA PRO A 131 1.11 -3.30 5.75
C PRO A 131 1.05 -2.18 4.70
N ILE A 132 2.18 -1.57 4.32
CA ILE A 132 2.23 -0.53 3.28
C ILE A 132 1.73 -1.07 1.93
N ASN A 133 2.21 -2.25 1.51
CA ASN A 133 1.78 -2.88 0.27
C ASN A 133 0.29 -3.19 0.27
N THR A 134 -0.22 -3.77 1.36
CA THR A 134 -1.64 -4.07 1.54
C THR A 134 -2.50 -2.81 1.43
N MET A 135 -2.06 -1.70 2.03
CA MET A 135 -2.76 -0.42 1.97
C MET A 135 -2.72 0.20 0.58
N LEU A 136 -1.58 0.13 -0.13
CA LEU A 136 -1.48 0.58 -1.53
C LEU A 136 -2.42 -0.22 -2.45
N ILE A 137 -2.36 -1.56 -2.40
CA ILE A 137 -3.22 -2.45 -3.19
C ILE A 137 -4.69 -2.17 -2.92
N THR A 138 -5.08 -2.14 -1.64
CA THR A 138 -6.45 -1.84 -1.22
C THR A 138 -6.91 -0.47 -1.73
N SER A 139 -6.06 0.54 -1.64
CA SER A 139 -6.40 1.88 -2.09
C SER A 139 -6.51 1.98 -3.61
N TYR A 140 -5.68 1.28 -4.39
CA TYR A 140 -5.78 1.26 -5.85
C TYR A 140 -7.05 0.55 -6.33
N ILE A 141 -7.39 -0.60 -5.73
CA ILE A 141 -8.63 -1.32 -6.02
C ILE A 141 -9.86 -0.46 -5.73
N LYS A 142 -9.91 0.20 -4.56
CA LYS A 142 -11.00 1.12 -4.21
C LYS A 142 -11.15 2.29 -5.19
N LYS A 143 -10.04 2.74 -5.79
CA LYS A 143 -10.01 3.80 -6.81
C LYS A 143 -10.25 3.26 -8.23
N LYS A 144 -10.64 1.99 -8.39
CA LYS A 144 -10.86 1.33 -9.69
C LYS A 144 -9.63 1.43 -10.63
N ARG A 145 -8.44 1.31 -10.04
CA ARG A 145 -7.13 1.32 -10.71
C ARG A 145 -6.44 -0.06 -10.61
N PRO A 146 -6.98 -1.10 -11.28
CA PRO A 146 -6.51 -2.48 -11.11
C PRO A 146 -5.10 -2.70 -11.65
N LYS A 147 -4.70 -1.98 -12.71
CA LYS A 147 -3.35 -2.07 -13.30
C LYS A 147 -2.26 -1.74 -12.28
N GLU A 148 -2.47 -0.67 -11.51
CA GLU A 148 -1.55 -0.21 -10.48
C GLU A 148 -1.52 -1.15 -9.28
N ALA A 149 -2.68 -1.68 -8.87
CA ALA A 149 -2.76 -2.70 -7.83
C ALA A 149 -1.96 -3.96 -8.19
N LEU A 150 -2.12 -4.46 -9.42
CA LEU A 150 -1.37 -5.62 -9.94
C LEU A 150 0.13 -5.33 -10.06
N LYS A 151 0.54 -4.09 -10.37
CA LYS A 151 1.96 -3.71 -10.36
C LYS A 151 2.58 -3.81 -8.96
N VAL A 152 1.87 -3.41 -7.91
CA VAL A 152 2.34 -3.56 -6.52
C VAL A 152 2.36 -5.04 -6.13
N TYR A 153 1.33 -5.79 -6.47
CA TYR A 153 1.27 -7.24 -6.23
C TYR A 153 2.45 -7.98 -6.89
N ASN A 154 2.69 -7.74 -8.18
CA ASN A 154 3.81 -8.34 -8.91
C ASN A 154 5.17 -7.89 -8.36
N TRP A 155 5.27 -6.68 -7.80
CA TRP A 155 6.46 -6.24 -7.10
C TRP A 155 6.72 -7.05 -5.83
N MET A 156 5.67 -7.41 -5.07
CA MET A 156 5.78 -8.26 -3.88
C MET A 156 6.21 -9.70 -4.22
N LEU A 157 5.82 -10.21 -5.39
CA LEU A 157 6.14 -11.56 -5.84
C LEU A 157 7.56 -11.72 -6.42
N ARG A 158 8.34 -10.64 -6.53
CA ARG A 158 9.70 -10.71 -7.09
C ARG A 158 10.60 -11.62 -6.23
N PRO A 159 11.50 -12.41 -6.86
CA PRO A 159 12.51 -13.16 -6.13
C PRO A 159 13.31 -12.26 -5.17
N GLY A 160 13.55 -12.73 -3.95
CA GLY A 160 14.24 -11.95 -2.92
C GLY A 160 13.41 -10.82 -2.31
N SER A 161 12.09 -10.79 -2.54
CA SER A 161 11.19 -9.89 -1.82
C SER A 161 11.25 -10.19 -0.31
N PRO A 162 11.49 -9.18 0.54
CA PRO A 162 11.55 -9.37 2.00
C PRO A 162 10.15 -9.49 2.65
N CYS A 163 9.07 -9.43 1.85
CA CYS A 163 7.70 -9.52 2.36
C CYS A 163 6.96 -10.72 1.76
N LYS A 164 6.23 -11.43 2.62
CA LYS A 164 5.30 -12.50 2.22
C LYS A 164 3.93 -11.89 1.91
N VAL A 165 3.27 -12.39 0.87
CA VAL A 165 1.89 -11.99 0.57
C VAL A 165 0.94 -12.57 1.62
N GLU A 166 0.20 -11.71 2.30
CA GLU A 166 -0.80 -12.09 3.29
C GLU A 166 -2.14 -12.44 2.64
N LYS A 167 -2.94 -13.28 3.31
CA LYS A 167 -4.29 -13.68 2.85
C LYS A 167 -5.17 -12.49 2.46
N ILE A 168 -5.09 -11.39 3.20
CA ILE A 168 -5.88 -10.17 2.95
C ILE A 168 -5.60 -9.57 1.56
N VAL A 169 -4.37 -9.63 1.07
CA VAL A 169 -3.99 -9.09 -0.24
C VAL A 169 -4.69 -9.86 -1.36
N PHE A 170 -4.68 -11.19 -1.29
CA PHE A 170 -5.42 -12.04 -2.22
C PHE A 170 -6.91 -11.73 -2.20
N CYS A 171 -7.53 -11.67 -1.02
CA CYS A 171 -8.95 -11.36 -0.89
C CYS A 171 -9.32 -10.02 -1.52
N VAL A 172 -8.52 -8.98 -1.28
CA VAL A 172 -8.73 -7.63 -1.84
C VAL A 172 -8.61 -7.63 -3.37
N LEU A 173 -7.58 -8.28 -3.91
CA LEU A 173 -7.35 -8.35 -5.34
C LEU A 173 -8.42 -9.18 -6.05
N VAL A 174 -8.69 -10.40 -5.59
CA VAL A 174 -9.71 -11.28 -6.20
C VAL A 174 -11.07 -10.60 -6.16
N ASN A 175 -11.51 -10.09 -5.00
CA ASN A 175 -12.80 -9.43 -4.89
C ASN A 175 -12.87 -8.19 -5.80
N GLY A 176 -11.84 -7.35 -5.75
CA GLY A 176 -11.78 -6.11 -6.50
C GLY A 176 -11.72 -6.30 -8.01
N LEU A 177 -10.89 -7.21 -8.50
CA LEU A 177 -10.74 -7.51 -9.93
C LEU A 177 -12.03 -8.10 -10.49
N CYS A 178 -12.65 -9.07 -9.80
CA CYS A 178 -13.95 -9.61 -10.17
C CYS A 178 -15.05 -8.54 -10.19
N GLU A 179 -15.05 -7.61 -9.23
CA GLU A 179 -16.02 -6.51 -9.19
C GLU A 179 -15.82 -5.49 -10.32
N ILE A 180 -14.58 -5.29 -10.77
CA ILE A 180 -14.24 -4.38 -11.88
C ILE A 180 -14.51 -5.04 -13.26
N GLY A 181 -14.70 -6.36 -13.31
CA GLY A 181 -14.83 -7.13 -14.55
C GLY A 181 -13.49 -7.63 -15.11
N TRP A 182 -12.40 -7.52 -14.35
CA TRP A 182 -11.09 -8.08 -14.72
C TRP A 182 -11.01 -9.53 -14.27
N VAL A 183 -11.95 -10.35 -14.73
CA VAL A 183 -12.23 -11.69 -14.18
C VAL A 183 -11.03 -12.62 -14.38
N LEU A 184 -10.41 -12.64 -15.57
CA LEU A 184 -9.23 -13.46 -15.84
C LEU A 184 -8.07 -13.18 -14.86
N GLU A 185 -7.76 -11.91 -14.61
CA GLU A 185 -6.72 -11.53 -13.64
C GLU A 185 -7.13 -11.89 -12.21
N GLY A 186 -8.41 -11.73 -11.86
CA GLY A 186 -8.96 -12.20 -10.57
C GLY A 186 -8.76 -13.69 -10.36
N LEU A 187 -8.93 -14.51 -11.39
CA LEU A 187 -8.74 -15.96 -11.33
C LEU A 187 -7.27 -16.38 -11.26
N LYS A 188 -6.36 -15.63 -11.91
CA LYS A 188 -4.91 -15.82 -11.71
C LYS A 188 -4.51 -15.58 -10.26
N VAL A 189 -5.00 -14.50 -9.66
CA VAL A 189 -4.73 -14.22 -8.22
C VAL A 189 -5.41 -15.25 -7.32
N LEU A 190 -6.59 -15.76 -7.68
CA LEU A 190 -7.23 -16.86 -6.94
C LEU A 190 -6.41 -18.15 -7.01
N LYS A 191 -5.82 -18.48 -8.17
CA LYS A 191 -4.91 -19.61 -8.31
C LYS A 191 -3.69 -19.44 -7.41
N ASP A 192 -3.07 -18.25 -7.40
CA ASP A 192 -1.96 -17.94 -6.51
C ASP A 192 -2.36 -18.13 -5.03
N MET A 193 -3.55 -17.65 -4.65
CA MET A 193 -4.11 -17.80 -3.31
C MET A 193 -4.20 -19.27 -2.88
N VAL A 194 -4.75 -20.13 -3.73
CA VAL A 194 -4.90 -21.57 -3.45
C VAL A 194 -3.54 -22.28 -3.43
N SER A 195 -2.61 -21.89 -4.31
CA SER A 195 -1.28 -22.51 -4.37
C SER A 195 -0.43 -22.29 -3.11
N VAL A 196 -0.67 -21.18 -2.39
CA VAL A 196 -0.03 -20.93 -1.08
C VAL A 196 -0.85 -21.46 0.10
N GLY A 197 -1.91 -22.23 -0.16
CA GLY A 197 -2.74 -22.89 0.85
C GLY A 197 -3.87 -22.02 1.43
N PHE A 198 -4.18 -20.88 0.82
CA PHE A 198 -5.32 -20.07 1.24
C PHE A 198 -6.56 -20.39 0.41
N LEU A 199 -7.68 -20.67 1.07
CA LEU A 199 -8.97 -20.87 0.41
C LEU A 199 -9.86 -19.60 0.49
N PRO A 200 -10.60 -19.28 -0.59
CA PRO A 200 -11.60 -18.22 -0.56
C PRO A 200 -12.74 -18.61 0.38
N ILE A 201 -13.12 -17.70 1.28
CA ILE A 201 -14.18 -17.94 2.28
C ILE A 201 -15.38 -17.02 2.04
N GLY A 202 -16.58 -17.51 2.38
CA GLY A 202 -17.83 -16.74 2.39
C GLY A 202 -18.06 -15.94 1.10
N GLY A 203 -18.22 -14.62 1.24
CA GLY A 203 -18.55 -13.72 0.12
C GLY A 203 -17.51 -13.66 -1.01
N LEU A 204 -16.27 -14.10 -0.79
CA LEU A 204 -15.27 -14.13 -1.86
C LEU A 204 -15.58 -15.21 -2.90
N LYS A 205 -16.07 -16.39 -2.47
CA LYS A 205 -16.51 -17.45 -3.38
C LYS A 205 -17.67 -16.98 -4.25
N GLU A 206 -18.68 -16.39 -3.60
CA GLU A 206 -19.88 -15.86 -4.24
C GLU A 206 -19.52 -14.77 -5.26
N ARG A 207 -18.55 -13.91 -4.96
CA ARG A 207 -18.03 -12.90 -5.89
C ARG A 207 -17.44 -13.54 -7.15
N VAL A 208 -16.58 -14.55 -6.99
CA VAL A 208 -15.95 -15.26 -8.11
C VAL A 208 -17.01 -15.95 -8.96
N TYR A 209 -17.95 -16.66 -8.32
CA TYR A 209 -19.08 -17.31 -8.99
C TYR A 209 -19.89 -16.33 -9.84
N ARG A 210 -20.34 -15.20 -9.25
CA ARG A 210 -21.07 -14.16 -9.97
C ARG A 210 -20.26 -13.56 -11.12
N SER A 211 -18.95 -13.37 -10.95
CA SER A 211 -18.10 -12.82 -12.00
C SER A 211 -17.92 -13.78 -13.19
N LEU A 212 -17.92 -15.10 -12.96
CA LEU A 212 -17.92 -16.07 -14.07
C LEU A 212 -19.27 -16.09 -14.79
N LEU A 213 -20.38 -15.93 -14.06
CA LEU A 213 -21.71 -15.81 -14.68
C LEU A 213 -21.83 -14.57 -15.57
N SER A 214 -21.24 -13.43 -15.16
CA SER A 214 -21.25 -12.22 -16.00
C SER A 214 -20.45 -12.38 -17.29
N GLU A 215 -19.48 -13.29 -17.32
CA GLU A 215 -18.71 -13.67 -18.51
C GLU A 215 -19.38 -14.82 -19.30
N ALA A 216 -20.64 -15.17 -18.99
CA ALA A 216 -21.38 -16.30 -19.56
C ALA A 216 -20.72 -17.69 -19.37
N ARG A 217 -19.80 -17.83 -18.41
CA ARG A 217 -19.07 -19.07 -18.10
C ARG A 217 -19.77 -19.91 -17.04
N VAL A 218 -21.01 -20.31 -17.33
CA VAL A 218 -21.90 -20.96 -16.35
C VAL A 218 -21.35 -22.32 -15.89
N LYS A 219 -20.83 -23.13 -16.82
CA LYS A 219 -20.31 -24.47 -16.49
C LYS A 219 -19.12 -24.35 -15.55
N GLU A 220 -18.18 -23.48 -15.89
CA GLU A 220 -16.98 -23.23 -15.12
C GLU A 220 -17.28 -22.62 -13.75
N ALA A 221 -18.29 -21.76 -13.64
CA ALA A 221 -18.76 -21.23 -12.36
C ALA A 221 -19.23 -22.34 -11.42
N VAL A 222 -20.06 -23.26 -11.91
CA VAL A 222 -20.60 -24.38 -11.13
C VAL A 222 -19.50 -25.36 -10.74
N GLU A 223 -18.62 -25.71 -11.68
CA GLU A 223 -17.53 -26.65 -11.41
C GLU A 223 -16.52 -26.08 -10.40
N LEU A 224 -16.15 -24.80 -10.53
CA LEU A 224 -15.24 -24.14 -9.59
C LEU A 224 -15.87 -23.99 -8.20
N ASP A 225 -17.14 -23.61 -8.10
CA ASP A 225 -17.79 -23.45 -6.79
C ASP A 225 -17.89 -24.78 -6.05
N LYS A 226 -18.24 -25.86 -6.77
CA LYS A 226 -18.24 -27.23 -6.25
C LYS A 226 -16.84 -27.63 -5.78
N ALA A 227 -15.82 -27.47 -6.62
CA ALA A 227 -14.45 -27.81 -6.25
C ALA A 227 -13.98 -27.04 -5.00
N LEU A 228 -14.36 -25.76 -4.89
CA LEU A 228 -14.07 -24.94 -3.72
C LEU A 228 -14.87 -25.34 -2.48
N CYS A 229 -16.07 -25.93 -2.61
CA CYS A 229 -16.83 -26.50 -1.49
C CYS A 229 -16.16 -27.78 -0.98
N ASP A 230 -15.87 -28.70 -1.90
CA ASP A 230 -15.28 -30.01 -1.60
C ASP A 230 -13.92 -29.85 -0.89
N CYS A 231 -13.16 -28.79 -1.21
CA CYS A 231 -11.88 -28.46 -0.53
C CYS A 231 -11.98 -28.23 0.98
N PHE A 232 -13.13 -27.76 1.50
CA PHE A 232 -13.28 -27.52 2.94
C PHE A 232 -13.47 -28.82 3.73
N GLU A 233 -13.89 -29.88 3.05
CA GLU A 233 -14.16 -31.20 3.62
C GLU A 233 -12.96 -32.16 3.45
N ASP A 234 -11.98 -31.75 2.65
CA ASP A 234 -10.86 -32.60 2.22
C ASP A 234 -9.68 -32.55 3.22
N VAL A 235 -9.59 -33.55 4.09
CA VAL A 235 -8.47 -33.72 5.05
C VAL A 235 -7.17 -34.13 4.32
N SER A 236 -7.27 -34.58 3.08
CA SER A 236 -6.20 -35.16 2.25
C SER A 236 -5.26 -34.13 1.61
N GLY A 237 -5.66 -32.85 1.54
CA GLY A 237 -4.96 -31.81 0.77
C GLY A 237 -5.12 -31.92 -0.76
N GLU A 238 -5.84 -32.92 -1.27
CA GLU A 238 -6.02 -33.18 -2.70
C GLU A 238 -7.01 -32.21 -3.36
N GLY A 239 -7.99 -31.69 -2.60
CA GLY A 239 -8.95 -30.69 -3.07
C GLY A 239 -8.29 -29.44 -3.65
N GLY A 240 -7.26 -28.91 -2.99
CA GLY A 240 -6.56 -27.71 -3.45
C GLY A 240 -5.93 -27.90 -4.84
N LYS A 241 -5.41 -29.10 -5.13
CA LYS A 241 -4.84 -29.45 -6.44
C LYS A 241 -5.92 -29.47 -7.53
N LYS A 242 -7.08 -30.08 -7.25
CA LYS A 242 -8.22 -30.09 -8.19
C LYS A 242 -8.67 -28.68 -8.55
N VAL A 243 -8.74 -27.78 -7.57
CA VAL A 243 -9.07 -26.37 -7.81
C VAL A 243 -8.02 -25.69 -8.69
N ILE A 244 -6.73 -25.91 -8.41
CA ILE A 244 -5.63 -25.36 -9.21
C ILE A 244 -5.71 -25.87 -10.66
N ASP A 245 -5.90 -27.17 -10.87
CA ASP A 245 -5.97 -27.79 -12.20
C ASP A 245 -7.17 -27.24 -13.01
N LEU A 246 -8.31 -27.05 -12.35
CA LEU A 246 -9.49 -26.43 -12.95
C LEU A 246 -9.23 -24.97 -13.33
N LEU A 247 -8.67 -24.17 -12.41
CA LEU A 247 -8.30 -22.79 -12.68
C LEU A 247 -7.29 -22.70 -13.84
N ASP A 248 -6.35 -23.63 -13.91
CA ASP A 248 -5.36 -23.70 -14.98
C ASP A 248 -5.99 -23.98 -16.34
N SER A 249 -6.92 -24.95 -16.41
CA SER A 249 -7.70 -25.22 -17.62
C SER A 249 -8.51 -24.00 -18.05
N LEU A 250 -9.19 -23.39 -17.08
CA LEU A 250 -10.08 -22.24 -17.26
C LEU A 250 -9.33 -21.01 -17.78
N ILE A 251 -8.15 -20.73 -17.20
CA ILE A 251 -7.26 -19.60 -17.57
C ILE A 251 -6.64 -19.83 -18.95
N ARG A 252 -6.19 -21.05 -19.27
CA ARG A 252 -5.61 -21.38 -20.58
C ARG A 252 -6.61 -21.26 -21.72
N ASN A 253 -7.86 -21.63 -21.48
CA ASN A 253 -8.93 -21.61 -22.47
C ASN A 253 -9.73 -20.31 -22.46
N TRP A 254 -9.23 -19.23 -21.84
CA TRP A 254 -9.92 -17.96 -21.78
C TRP A 254 -9.90 -17.26 -23.15
N SER A 255 -11.08 -17.07 -23.74
CA SER A 255 -11.28 -16.24 -24.94
C SER A 255 -12.01 -14.95 -24.58
N GLU A 256 -11.56 -13.82 -25.11
CA GLU A 256 -12.21 -12.50 -24.99
C GLU A 256 -13.42 -12.34 -25.92
#